data_AF-A0A6B3FUJ8-F1
#
_entry.id   AF-A0A6B3FUJ8-F1
#
_cell.length_a   1.000
_cell.length_b   1.000
_cell.length_c   1.000
_cell.angle_alpha   90.00
_cell.angle_beta   90.00
_cell.angle_gamma   90.00
#
_symmetry.space_group_name_H-M   'P 1'
#
loop_
_entity.id
_entity.type
_entity.pdbx_description
1 polymer ?
#
loop_
_entity_poly.entity_id
_entity_poly.type
_entity_poly.pdbx_seq_one_letter_code
_entity_poly.pdbx_strand_id
1 'polypeptide(L)'
;TGSEFTDKDNLGVAPVPAGSAAQGAPQGGHNLAVYAGSKNLDASYAFVEYMTSVDSQATAAGELNLLPTRTSAYAKKEAVDSEIVGFFKPVVETAV
;
A
#
# COMPACT_ATOMS: atom_id res chain seq x y z
N THR A 1 -0.41 -16.54 -1.91
CA THR A 1 -1.16 -17.44 -2.83
C THR A 1 -0.16 -18.19 -3.70
N GLY A 2 -0.48 -19.41 -4.10
CA GLY A 2 0.40 -20.29 -4.88
C GLY A 2 -0.10 -21.73 -4.82
N SER A 3 0.38 -22.61 -5.70
CA SER A 3 0.07 -24.05 -5.66
C SER A 3 0.49 -24.72 -4.34
N GLU A 4 1.38 -24.08 -3.61
CA GLU A 4 1.98 -24.50 -2.35
C GLU A 4 1.08 -24.18 -1.15
N PHE A 5 0.10 -23.28 -1.33
CA PHE A 5 -0.83 -22.82 -0.29
C PHE A 5 -2.27 -23.26 -0.61
N THR A 6 -2.45 -24.55 -0.93
CA THR A 6 -3.78 -25.17 -1.13
C THR A 6 -4.62 -25.11 0.14
N ASP A 7 -3.97 -25.29 1.28
CA ASP A 7 -4.44 -24.88 2.59
C ASP A 7 -3.92 -23.46 2.87
N LYS A 8 -4.86 -22.52 3.05
CA LYS A 8 -4.55 -21.10 3.26
C LYS A 8 -3.87 -20.85 4.61
N ASP A 9 -4.11 -21.69 5.59
CA ASP A 9 -3.56 -21.54 6.93
C ASP A 9 -2.03 -21.80 6.96
N ASN A 10 -1.49 -22.38 5.88
CA ASN A 10 -0.05 -22.58 5.70
C ASN A 10 0.67 -21.36 5.11
N LEU A 11 -0.01 -20.24 4.87
CA LEU A 11 0.61 -18.99 4.41
C LEU A 11 0.99 -18.10 5.59
N GLY A 12 2.30 -17.91 5.80
CA GLY A 12 2.84 -16.97 6.77
C GLY A 12 3.59 -15.81 6.11
N VAL A 13 3.48 -14.61 6.67
CA VAL A 13 4.31 -13.45 6.33
C VAL A 13 5.10 -13.04 7.56
N ALA A 14 6.40 -12.85 7.40
CA ALA A 14 7.29 -12.40 8.45
C ALA A 14 8.10 -11.18 7.99
N PRO A 15 8.46 -10.26 8.90
CA PRO A 15 9.38 -9.18 8.58
C PRO A 15 10.73 -9.70 8.07
N VAL A 16 11.39 -8.93 7.21
CA VAL A 16 12.78 -9.21 6.82
C VAL A 16 13.65 -9.17 8.08
N PRO A 17 14.52 -10.17 8.36
CA PRO A 17 15.35 -10.17 9.56
C PRO A 17 16.27 -8.94 9.65
N ALA A 18 16.53 -8.49 10.87
CA ALA A 18 17.46 -7.40 11.12
C ALA A 18 18.89 -7.77 10.68
N GLY A 19 19.57 -6.82 10.05
CA GLY A 19 21.01 -6.90 9.80
C GLY A 19 21.81 -6.50 11.04
N SER A 20 23.14 -6.37 10.88
CA SER A 20 24.04 -5.95 11.97
C SER A 20 23.82 -4.50 12.46
N ALA A 21 23.07 -3.69 11.71
CA ALA A 21 22.80 -2.30 12.04
C ALA A 21 21.32 -2.03 12.36
N ALA A 22 20.42 -2.44 11.45
CA ALA A 22 19.00 -2.15 11.56
C ALA A 22 18.16 -3.16 10.77
N GLN A 23 16.83 -3.06 10.93
CA GLN A 23 15.85 -3.84 10.19
C GLN A 23 15.17 -2.97 9.13
N GLY A 24 15.18 -3.40 7.88
CA GLY A 24 14.56 -2.68 6.78
C GLY A 24 13.29 -3.36 6.24
N ALA A 25 12.42 -2.57 5.63
CA ALA A 25 11.33 -3.03 4.77
C ALA A 25 11.39 -2.21 3.48
N PRO A 26 11.85 -2.77 2.34
CA PRO A 26 11.95 -2.02 1.10
C PRO A 26 10.55 -1.60 0.63
N GLN A 27 10.28 -0.29 0.66
CA GLN A 27 9.03 0.30 0.20
C GLN A 27 9.22 0.90 -1.19
N GLY A 28 8.58 0.28 -2.18
CA GLY A 28 8.52 0.78 -3.56
C GLY A 28 7.20 1.47 -3.84
N GLY A 29 6.68 1.25 -5.06
CA GLY A 29 5.39 1.76 -5.52
C GLY A 29 5.53 2.84 -6.58
N HIS A 30 4.47 3.64 -6.72
CA HIS A 30 4.39 4.69 -7.73
C HIS A 30 3.87 5.99 -7.11
N ASN A 31 4.46 7.11 -7.55
CA ASN A 31 3.96 8.44 -7.26
C ASN A 31 3.31 9.04 -8.50
N LEU A 32 2.39 9.97 -8.29
CA LEU A 32 1.79 10.76 -9.36
C LEU A 32 2.52 12.10 -9.45
N ALA A 33 2.83 12.52 -10.67
CA ALA A 33 3.42 13.82 -10.96
C ALA A 33 2.64 14.49 -12.09
N VAL A 34 2.43 15.80 -11.98
CA VAL A 34 1.83 16.61 -13.05
C VAL A 34 2.93 17.24 -13.89
N TYR A 35 2.91 16.96 -15.19
CA TYR A 35 3.84 17.59 -16.13
C TYR A 35 3.55 19.09 -16.25
N ALA A 36 4.57 19.92 -16.03
CA ALA A 36 4.43 21.38 -16.02
C ALA A 36 3.95 21.98 -17.36
N GLY A 37 4.18 21.28 -18.49
CA GLY A 37 3.71 21.70 -19.81
C GLY A 37 2.31 21.17 -20.18
N SER A 38 1.56 20.60 -19.23
CA SER A 38 0.20 20.13 -19.49
C SER A 38 -0.70 21.28 -19.93
N LYS A 39 -1.50 21.07 -20.98
CA LYS A 39 -2.52 22.02 -21.43
C LYS A 39 -3.78 21.99 -20.55
N ASN A 40 -3.84 21.10 -19.56
CA ASN A 40 -4.98 20.87 -18.68
C ASN A 40 -4.52 20.72 -17.22
N LEU A 41 -3.84 21.74 -16.69
CA LEU A 41 -3.26 21.68 -15.32
C LEU A 41 -4.32 21.46 -14.25
N ASP A 42 -5.43 22.21 -14.28
CA ASP A 42 -6.50 22.09 -13.27
C ASP A 42 -7.07 20.66 -13.22
N ALA A 43 -7.37 20.07 -14.38
CA ALA A 43 -7.85 18.69 -14.46
C ALA A 43 -6.77 17.68 -13.99
N SER A 44 -5.50 17.95 -14.29
CA SER A 44 -4.39 17.11 -13.84
C SER A 44 -4.26 17.13 -12.31
N TYR A 45 -4.41 18.30 -11.69
CA TYR A 45 -4.39 18.43 -10.23
C TYR A 45 -5.60 17.77 -9.58
N ALA A 46 -6.80 17.97 -10.14
CA ALA A 46 -8.02 17.32 -9.65
C ALA A 46 -7.90 15.78 -9.71
N PHE A 47 -7.27 15.24 -10.76
CA PHE A 47 -7.00 13.80 -10.85
C PHE A 47 -6.03 13.33 -9.76
N VAL A 48 -4.92 14.04 -9.53
CA VAL A 48 -3.98 13.67 -8.47
C VAL A 48 -4.64 13.74 -7.09
N GLU A 49 -5.43 14.79 -6.82
CA GLU A 49 -6.18 14.92 -5.58
C GLU A 49 -7.17 13.75 -5.39
N TYR A 50 -7.93 13.41 -6.43
CA TYR A 50 -8.84 12.27 -6.41
C TYR A 50 -8.10 10.95 -6.15
N MET A 51 -7.04 10.65 -6.91
CA MET A 51 -6.30 9.38 -6.78
C MET A 51 -5.55 9.25 -5.46
N THR A 52 -5.20 10.36 -4.82
CA THR A 52 -4.55 10.40 -3.49
C THR A 52 -5.53 10.64 -2.34
N SER A 53 -6.83 10.67 -2.63
CA SER A 53 -7.88 10.76 -1.62
C SER A 53 -7.92 9.50 -0.75
N VAL A 54 -8.51 9.63 0.44
CA VAL A 54 -8.65 8.51 1.38
C VAL A 54 -9.45 7.38 0.76
N ASP A 55 -10.54 7.71 0.06
CA ASP A 55 -11.47 6.72 -0.49
C ASP A 55 -10.86 5.99 -1.70
N SER A 56 -10.15 6.70 -2.58
CA SER A 56 -9.43 6.08 -3.70
C SER A 56 -8.32 5.16 -3.23
N GLN A 57 -7.55 5.55 -2.21
CA GLN A 57 -6.52 4.67 -1.65
C GLN A 57 -7.09 3.46 -0.91
N ALA A 58 -8.21 3.63 -0.19
CA ALA A 58 -8.91 2.51 0.44
C ALA A 58 -9.42 1.51 -0.60
N THR A 59 -10.00 2.01 -1.70
CA THR A 59 -10.44 1.20 -2.83
C THR A 59 -9.27 0.43 -3.44
N ALA A 60 -8.16 1.11 -3.73
CA ALA A 60 -6.96 0.47 -4.26
C ALA A 60 -6.38 -0.60 -3.30
N ALA A 61 -6.46 -0.37 -1.99
CA ALA A 61 -6.01 -1.34 -0.99
C ALA A 61 -6.88 -2.60 -0.99
N GLY A 62 -8.21 -2.46 -1.05
CA GLY A 62 -9.14 -3.58 -1.09
C GLY A 62 -9.07 -4.36 -2.41
N GLU A 63 -8.97 -3.67 -3.55
CA GLU A 63 -9.05 -4.30 -4.88
C GLU A 63 -7.70 -4.82 -5.38
N LEU A 64 -6.61 -4.10 -5.10
CA LEU A 64 -5.29 -4.39 -5.66
C LEU A 64 -4.29 -4.90 -4.61
N ASN A 65 -4.69 -5.00 -3.35
CA ASN A 65 -3.84 -5.41 -2.24
C ASN A 65 -2.57 -4.53 -2.07
N LEU A 66 -2.66 -3.26 -2.46
CA LEU A 66 -1.59 -2.28 -2.28
C LEU A 66 -1.70 -1.62 -0.91
N LEU A 67 -0.56 -1.33 -0.29
CA LEU A 67 -0.54 -0.59 0.98
C LEU A 67 -0.84 0.89 0.72
N PRO A 68 -1.79 1.51 1.43
CA PRO A 68 -2.01 2.95 1.36
C PRO A 68 -0.75 3.76 1.74
N THR A 69 -0.51 4.85 1.03
CA THR A 69 0.51 5.86 1.38
C THR A 69 -0.04 6.93 2.33
N ARG A 70 -1.38 7.05 2.43
CA ARG A 70 -2.06 7.97 3.33
C ARG A 70 -2.55 7.24 4.59
N THR A 71 -2.01 7.60 5.75
CA THR A 71 -2.32 6.93 7.04
C THR A 71 -3.83 6.81 7.32
N SER A 72 -4.62 7.83 7.01
CA SER A 72 -6.06 7.82 7.27
C SER A 72 -6.85 6.78 6.46
N ALA A 73 -6.29 6.26 5.35
CA ALA A 73 -6.95 5.22 4.55
C ALA A 73 -6.93 3.85 5.24
N TYR A 74 -5.98 3.60 6.14
CA TYR A 74 -5.95 2.35 6.93
C TYR A 74 -7.13 2.19 7.89
N ALA A 75 -7.87 3.26 8.18
CA ALA A 75 -9.08 3.20 9.00
C ALA A 75 -10.34 2.84 8.20
N LYS A 76 -10.25 2.75 6.87
CA LYS A 76 -11.37 2.42 5.98
C LYS A 76 -11.57 0.91 5.92
N LYS A 77 -12.84 0.49 5.77
CA LYS A 77 -13.24 -0.92 5.82
C LYS A 77 -12.48 -1.77 4.79
N GLU A 78 -12.29 -1.22 3.59
CA GLU A 78 -11.58 -1.87 2.47
C GLU A 78 -10.13 -2.21 2.82
N ALA A 79 -9.45 -1.35 3.59
CA ALA A 79 -8.09 -1.59 4.05
C ALA A 79 -8.06 -2.51 5.29
N VAL A 80 -9.01 -2.35 6.21
CA VAL A 80 -9.11 -3.18 7.44
C VAL A 80 -9.42 -4.64 7.11
N ASP A 81 -10.30 -4.88 6.15
CA ASP A 81 -10.72 -6.22 5.75
C ASP A 81 -9.70 -6.91 4.81
N SER A 82 -8.74 -6.16 4.27
CA SER A 82 -7.71 -6.72 3.39
C SER A 82 -6.67 -7.50 4.20
N GLU A 83 -6.67 -8.82 4.02
CA GLU A 83 -5.72 -9.74 4.65
C GLU A 83 -4.27 -9.38 4.30
N ILE A 84 -4.01 -8.97 3.05
CA ILE A 84 -2.68 -8.54 2.60
C ILE A 84 -2.23 -7.26 3.31
N VAL A 85 -3.13 -6.27 3.46
CA VAL A 85 -2.82 -5.07 4.24
C VAL A 85 -2.52 -5.43 5.69
N GLY A 86 -3.32 -6.33 6.28
CA GLY A 86 -3.10 -6.86 7.62
C GLY A 86 -1.73 -7.54 7.79
N PHE A 87 -1.29 -8.33 6.80
CA PHE A 87 0.02 -8.99 6.83
C PHE A 87 1.20 -8.04 6.70
N PHE A 88 1.13 -7.09 5.77
CA PHE A 88 2.30 -6.27 5.41
C PHE A 88 2.40 -4.94 6.15
N LYS A 89 1.30 -4.41 6.70
CA LYS A 89 1.35 -3.18 7.50
C LYS A 89 2.34 -3.30 8.69
N PRO A 90 2.30 -4.37 9.52
CA PRO A 90 3.27 -4.54 10.61
C PRO A 90 4.72 -4.68 10.13
N VAL A 91 4.93 -5.31 8.96
CA VAL A 91 6.26 -5.46 8.35
C VAL A 91 6.86 -4.10 8.01
N VAL A 92 6.05 -3.19 7.48
CA VAL A 92 6.47 -1.82 7.16
C VAL A 92 6.68 -0.98 8.43
N GLU A 93 5.79 -1.12 9.42
CA GLU A 93 5.86 -0.34 10.68
C GLU A 93 7.03 -0.75 11.59
N THR A 94 7.56 -1.97 11.44
CA THR A 94 8.71 -2.47 12.22
C THR A 94 10.06 -1.98 11.67
N ALA A 95 10.13 -1.58 10.40
CA ALA A 95 11.37 -1.13 9.79
C ALA A 95 11.82 0.24 10.32
N VAL A 96 13.15 0.40 10.48
CA VAL A 96 13.80 1.61 11.01
C VAL A 96 14.92 2.12 10.09
#